data_AF-A0A1G7GPL5-F1
#
_entry.id   AF-A0A1G7GPL5-F1
#
_cell.length_a   1.000
_cell.length_b   1.000
_cell.length_c   1.000
_cell.angle_alpha   90.00
_cell.angle_beta   90.00
_cell.angle_gamma   90.00
#
_symmetry.space_group_name_H-M   'P 1'
#
loop_
_entity.id
_entity.type
_entity.pdbx_description
1 polymer ?
#
loop_
_entity_poly.entity_id
_entity_poly.type
_entity_poly.pdbx_seq_one_letter_code
_entity_poly.pdbx_strand_id
1 'polypeptide(L)'
;MTNDQLTNKQNMIKITQKLKNQLWRLIIAVDYDYSRIAIADHELNDEILTLWLEDKQDFKNSLDECLQLDIKATEFARLIKTENLNSYEGNKMHPTKNFVYKARIEINAPLKWYQDDAAIIEQQWAREAMLKAILTQLVETEAAGSYE
;
A
#
# COMPACT_ATOMS: atom_id res chain seq x y z
N MET A 1 9.50 14.17 19.84
CA MET A 1 8.89 13.30 18.81
C MET A 1 9.99 12.92 17.84
N THR A 2 10.28 11.62 17.70
CA THR A 2 11.27 11.12 16.75
C THR A 2 10.75 11.23 15.32
N ASN A 3 11.65 11.31 14.33
CA ASN A 3 11.28 11.39 12.91
C ASN A 3 10.34 10.24 12.51
N ASP A 4 10.52 9.03 13.06
CA ASP A 4 9.65 7.86 12.82
C ASP A 4 8.18 8.08 13.17
N GLN A 5 7.88 8.85 14.22
CA GLN A 5 6.49 9.14 14.61
C GLN A 5 5.82 10.20 13.74
N LEU A 6 6.61 11.05 13.07
CA LEU A 6 6.10 12.03 12.10
C LEU A 6 5.83 11.38 10.74
N THR A 7 6.66 10.43 10.31
CA THR A 7 6.43 9.61 9.10
C THR A 7 5.17 8.75 9.24
N ASN A 8 4.97 8.12 10.41
CA ASN A 8 3.78 7.29 10.65
C ASN A 8 2.47 8.08 10.62
N LYS A 9 2.46 9.35 11.03
CA LYS A 9 1.25 10.18 11.01
C LYS A 9 0.81 10.60 9.61
N GLN A 10 1.74 10.70 8.65
CA GLN A 10 1.46 11.11 7.27
C GLN A 10 1.05 9.95 6.34
N ASN A 11 1.26 8.71 6.77
CA ASN A 11 0.91 7.48 6.04
C ASN A 11 -0.41 6.85 6.50
N MET A 12 -1.14 7.49 7.42
CA MET A 12 -2.44 6.96 7.86
C MET A 12 -3.46 7.03 6.73
N ILE A 13 -3.79 5.87 6.17
CA ILE A 13 -4.83 5.71 5.16
C ILE A 13 -6.18 5.88 5.86
N LYS A 14 -7.02 6.75 5.30
CA LYS A 14 -8.37 6.98 5.83
C LYS A 14 -9.29 5.83 5.43
N ILE A 15 -9.66 5.01 6.42
CA ILE A 15 -10.55 3.86 6.25
C ILE A 15 -11.82 4.10 7.07
N THR A 16 -12.99 3.89 6.46
CA THR A 16 -14.29 4.03 7.14
C THR A 16 -14.47 2.94 8.20
N GLN A 17 -15.25 3.21 9.26
CA GLN A 17 -15.49 2.20 10.30
C GLN A 17 -16.16 0.93 9.74
N LYS A 18 -17.06 1.08 8.76
CA LYS A 18 -17.68 -0.06 8.08
C LYS A 18 -16.62 -0.98 7.45
N LEU A 19 -15.70 -0.38 6.70
CA LEU A 19 -14.63 -1.11 6.02
C LEU A 19 -13.64 -1.72 7.01
N LYS A 20 -13.30 -1.01 8.11
CA LYS A 20 -12.51 -1.58 9.21
C LYS A 20 -13.16 -2.84 9.79
N ASN A 21 -14.46 -2.81 10.05
CA ASN A 21 -15.20 -3.97 10.57
C ASN A 21 -15.17 -5.14 9.58
N GLN A 22 -15.25 -4.87 8.28
CA GLN A 22 -15.17 -5.91 7.25
C GLN A 22 -13.76 -6.51 7.15
N LEU A 23 -12.71 -5.69 7.20
CA LEU A 23 -11.32 -6.15 7.24
C LEU A 23 -11.07 -7.00 8.48
N TRP A 24 -11.58 -6.60 9.65
CA TRP A 24 -11.48 -7.42 10.86
C TRP A 24 -12.17 -8.77 10.74
N ARG A 25 -13.36 -8.82 10.12
CA ARG A 25 -14.04 -10.10 9.84
C ARG A 25 -13.19 -10.99 8.95
N LEU A 26 -12.55 -10.43 7.93
CA LEU A 26 -11.63 -11.19 7.06
C LEU A 26 -10.42 -11.70 7.85
N ILE A 27 -9.79 -10.86 8.68
CA ILE A 27 -8.65 -11.25 9.54
C ILE A 27 -9.03 -12.40 10.47
N ILE A 28 -10.22 -12.33 11.09
CA ILE A 28 -10.72 -13.40 11.95
C ILE A 28 -11.01 -14.68 11.13
N ALA A 29 -11.60 -14.54 9.94
CA ALA A 29 -11.93 -15.68 9.07
C ALA A 29 -10.67 -16.43 8.61
N VAL A 30 -9.56 -15.73 8.38
CA VAL A 30 -8.27 -16.34 8.05
C VAL A 30 -7.47 -16.81 9.27
N ASP A 31 -8.07 -16.80 10.47
CA ASP A 31 -7.43 -17.18 11.74
C ASP A 31 -6.13 -16.38 12.02
N TYR A 32 -6.17 -15.08 11.76
CA TYR A 32 -5.03 -14.16 11.91
C TYR A 32 -3.78 -14.50 11.06
N ASP A 33 -3.87 -15.50 10.18
CA ASP A 33 -2.82 -15.78 9.19
C ASP A 33 -2.98 -14.84 7.99
N TYR A 34 -2.38 -13.65 8.10
CA TYR A 34 -2.40 -12.62 7.05
C TYR A 34 -1.85 -13.11 5.71
N SER A 35 -1.02 -14.16 5.69
CA SER A 35 -0.48 -14.73 4.44
C SER A 35 -1.57 -15.37 3.56
N ARG A 36 -2.71 -15.72 4.16
CA ARG A 36 -3.91 -16.22 3.48
C ARG A 36 -4.75 -15.14 2.81
N ILE A 37 -4.61 -13.87 3.20
CA ILE A 37 -5.33 -12.79 2.53
C ILE A 37 -4.66 -12.55 1.17
N ALA A 38 -5.41 -12.74 0.09
CA ALA A 38 -4.97 -12.51 -1.28
C ALA A 38 -5.73 -11.35 -1.91
N ILE A 39 -5.08 -10.72 -2.88
CA ILE A 39 -5.72 -9.80 -3.82
C ILE A 39 -6.16 -10.66 -5.00
N ALA A 40 -7.48 -10.91 -5.11
CA ALA A 40 -8.09 -11.67 -6.18
C ALA A 40 -8.00 -10.91 -7.51
N ASP A 41 -8.28 -9.61 -7.47
CA ASP A 41 -8.16 -8.70 -8.60
C ASP A 41 -7.97 -7.26 -8.14
N HIS A 42 -7.70 -6.36 -9.08
CA HIS A 42 -7.52 -4.94 -8.84
C HIS A 42 -7.89 -4.08 -10.04
N GLU A 43 -8.29 -2.85 -9.76
CA GLU A 43 -8.53 -1.82 -10.76
C GLU A 43 -7.97 -0.49 -10.27
N LEU A 44 -7.27 0.25 -11.13
CA LEU A 44 -6.81 1.60 -10.84
C LEU A 44 -7.40 2.57 -11.86
N ASN A 45 -8.16 3.54 -11.38
CA ASN A 45 -8.55 4.72 -12.15
C ASN A 45 -7.89 5.98 -11.57
N ASP A 46 -8.23 7.15 -12.11
CA ASP A 46 -7.61 8.42 -11.73
C ASP A 46 -7.79 8.80 -10.25
N GLU A 47 -8.83 8.27 -9.59
CA GLU A 47 -9.19 8.64 -8.22
C GLU A 47 -8.98 7.51 -7.21
N ILE A 48 -9.17 6.26 -7.61
CA ILE A 48 -9.30 5.11 -6.72
C ILE A 48 -8.50 3.91 -7.26
N LEU A 49 -7.76 3.28 -6.36
CA LEU A 49 -7.32 1.90 -6.45
C LEU A 49 -8.35 1.02 -5.73
N THR A 50 -9.00 0.13 -6.47
CA THR A 50 -9.89 -0.89 -5.93
C THR A 50 -9.14 -2.21 -5.85
N LEU A 51 -9.17 -2.86 -4.69
CA LEU A 51 -8.63 -4.20 -4.47
C LEU A 51 -9.78 -5.13 -4.06
N TRP A 52 -9.88 -6.29 -4.69
CA TRP A 52 -10.79 -7.35 -4.25
C TRP A 52 -10.01 -8.37 -3.43
N LEU A 53 -10.38 -8.51 -2.16
CA LEU A 53 -9.67 -9.36 -1.21
C LEU A 53 -10.43 -10.67 -0.95
N GLU A 54 -9.69 -11.77 -0.85
CA GLU A 54 -10.23 -13.09 -0.53
C GLU A 54 -9.27 -13.89 0.36
N ASP A 55 -9.75 -15.02 0.88
CA ASP A 55 -8.93 -16.01 1.58
C ASP A 55 -8.45 -17.07 0.58
N LYS A 56 -7.14 -17.34 0.53
CA LYS A 56 -6.53 -18.39 -0.30
C LYS A 56 -7.06 -19.80 -0.02
N GLN A 57 -7.73 -20.02 1.11
CA GLN A 57 -8.36 -21.30 1.44
C GLN A 57 -9.87 -21.33 1.16
N ASP A 58 -10.45 -20.21 0.75
CA ASP A 58 -11.88 -20.03 0.47
C ASP A 58 -12.04 -19.07 -0.73
N PHE A 59 -11.47 -19.49 -1.87
CA PHE A 59 -11.52 -18.76 -3.13
C PHE A 59 -12.96 -18.50 -3.56
N LYS A 60 -13.22 -17.27 -4.01
CA LYS A 60 -14.55 -16.86 -4.45
C LYS A 60 -14.78 -17.18 -5.91
N ASN A 61 -16.03 -17.51 -6.24
CA ASN A 61 -16.39 -17.82 -7.64
C ASN A 61 -16.54 -16.55 -8.49
N SER A 62 -16.69 -15.39 -7.85
CA SER A 62 -16.87 -14.09 -8.50
C SER A 62 -16.42 -12.93 -7.60
N LEU A 63 -16.06 -11.80 -8.22
CA LEU A 63 -15.52 -10.63 -7.51
C LEU A 63 -16.51 -9.95 -6.56
N ASP A 64 -17.82 -10.10 -6.79
CA ASP A 64 -18.86 -9.56 -5.91
C ASP A 64 -18.94 -10.28 -4.55
N GLU A 65 -18.39 -11.49 -4.46
CA GLU A 65 -18.22 -12.21 -3.19
C GLU A 65 -16.95 -11.81 -2.44
N CYS A 66 -15.99 -11.16 -3.11
CA CYS A 66 -14.75 -10.68 -2.50
C CYS A 66 -14.98 -9.43 -1.66
N LEU A 67 -14.12 -9.22 -0.66
CA LEU A 67 -14.12 -7.96 0.08
C LEU A 67 -13.50 -6.86 -0.78
N GLN A 68 -14.33 -5.94 -1.28
CA GLN A 68 -13.86 -4.76 -2.01
C GLN A 68 -13.26 -3.71 -1.06
N LEU A 69 -12.06 -3.24 -1.40
CA LEU A 69 -11.32 -2.22 -0.70
C LEU A 69 -10.98 -1.08 -1.66
N ASP A 70 -11.64 0.06 -1.47
CA ASP A 70 -11.39 1.27 -2.26
C ASP A 70 -10.42 2.20 -1.53
N ILE A 71 -9.35 2.57 -2.21
CA ILE A 71 -8.24 3.36 -1.68
C ILE A 71 -8.05 4.55 -2.61
N LYS A 72 -7.89 5.76 -2.06
CA LYS A 72 -7.60 6.92 -2.92
C LYS A 72 -6.27 6.71 -3.66
N ALA A 73 -6.26 6.94 -4.97
CA ALA A 73 -5.06 6.84 -5.80
C ALA A 73 -3.93 7.74 -5.26
N THR A 74 -4.25 8.86 -4.62
CA THR A 74 -3.26 9.74 -3.97
C THR A 74 -2.58 9.11 -2.74
N GLU A 75 -3.26 8.23 -2.00
CA GLU A 75 -2.66 7.45 -0.92
C GLU A 75 -1.75 6.37 -1.49
N PHE A 76 -2.17 5.71 -2.59
CA PHE A 76 -1.35 4.73 -3.29
C PHE A 76 -0.08 5.35 -3.89
N ALA A 77 -0.21 6.51 -4.54
CA ALA A 77 0.91 7.28 -5.04
C ALA A 77 1.91 7.65 -3.92
N ARG A 78 1.39 8.02 -2.74
CA ARG A 78 2.22 8.34 -1.57
C ARG A 78 2.97 7.11 -1.09
N LEU A 79 2.30 5.97 -0.99
CA LEU A 79 2.93 4.70 -0.59
C LEU A 79 4.05 4.30 -1.56
N ILE A 80 3.79 4.30 -2.87
CA ILE A 80 4.81 4.01 -3.90
C ILE A 80 6.04 4.88 -3.71
N LYS A 81 5.84 6.18 -3.45
CA LYS A 81 6.93 7.14 -3.23
C LYS A 81 7.69 6.88 -1.93
N THR A 82 6.98 6.65 -0.82
CA THR A 82 7.57 6.39 0.50
C THR A 82 8.39 5.10 0.50
N GLU A 83 7.88 4.06 -0.15
CA GLU A 83 8.57 2.77 -0.35
C GLU A 83 9.65 2.83 -1.45
N ASN A 84 9.83 4.00 -2.07
CA ASN A 84 10.81 4.25 -3.13
C ASN A 84 10.67 3.34 -4.36
N LEU A 85 9.49 2.76 -4.61
CA LEU A 85 9.27 1.78 -5.68
C LEU A 85 9.45 2.39 -7.07
N ASN A 86 9.10 3.68 -7.23
CA ASN A 86 9.26 4.43 -8.48
C ASN A 86 10.66 5.05 -8.65
N SER A 87 11.67 4.56 -7.93
CA SER A 87 13.01 5.17 -7.93
C SER A 87 14.13 4.16 -7.70
N TYR A 88 15.33 4.49 -8.15
CA TYR A 88 16.52 3.67 -7.91
C TYR A 88 17.65 4.48 -7.26
N GLU A 89 18.59 3.78 -6.62
CA GLU A 89 19.81 4.41 -6.12
C GLU A 89 20.77 4.72 -7.26
N GLY A 90 21.20 5.97 -7.34
CA GLY A 90 22.18 6.40 -8.32
C GLY A 90 23.06 7.51 -7.77
N ASN A 91 23.83 8.11 -8.68
CA ASN A 91 24.71 9.23 -8.37
C ASN A 91 24.28 10.46 -9.17
N LYS A 92 24.31 11.64 -8.55
CA LYS A 92 24.13 12.93 -9.21
C LYS A 92 25.38 13.78 -9.07
N MET A 93 25.73 14.52 -10.11
CA MET A 93 26.76 15.55 -10.04
C MET A 93 26.11 16.85 -9.56
N HIS A 94 26.73 17.51 -8.59
CA HIS A 94 26.27 18.82 -8.14
C HIS A 94 26.38 19.83 -9.30
N PRO A 95 25.34 20.65 -9.57
CA PRO A 95 25.22 21.41 -10.82
C PRO A 95 26.35 22.44 -11.04
N THR A 96 26.95 22.94 -9.95
CA THR A 96 27.98 23.98 -9.98
C THR A 96 29.27 23.61 -9.24
N LYS A 97 29.29 22.46 -8.58
CA LYS A 97 30.45 22.01 -7.80
C LYS A 97 30.82 20.65 -8.36
N ASN A 98 32.10 20.42 -8.69
CA ASN A 98 32.58 19.16 -9.27
C ASN A 98 32.63 18.05 -8.21
N PHE A 99 31.47 17.71 -7.64
CA PHE A 99 31.30 16.71 -6.61
C PHE A 99 30.10 15.83 -6.96
N VAL A 100 30.29 14.52 -6.80
CA VAL A 100 29.28 13.50 -7.08
C VAL A 100 28.74 12.97 -5.76
N TYR A 101 27.42 12.87 -5.64
CA TYR A 101 26.74 12.40 -4.44
C TYR A 101 25.70 11.33 -4.77
N LYS A 102 25.48 10.42 -3.82
CA LYS A 102 24.41 9.42 -3.93
C LYS A 102 23.06 10.10 -3.79
N ALA A 103 22.12 9.73 -4.65
CA ALA A 103 20.76 10.23 -4.65
C ALA A 103 19.79 9.15 -5.11
N ARG A 104 18.53 9.25 -4.68
CA ARG A 104 17.42 8.53 -5.32
C ARG A 104 17.02 9.24 -6.60
N ILE A 105 16.98 8.49 -7.70
CA ILE A 105 16.60 8.98 -9.02
C ILE A 105 15.20 8.43 -9.30
N GLU A 106 14.23 9.34 -9.38
CA GLU A 106 12.85 9.00 -9.75
C GLU A 106 12.80 8.58 -11.21
N ILE A 107 12.17 7.44 -11.49
CA ILE A 107 11.95 6.92 -12.83
C ILE A 107 10.81 7.72 -13.47
N ASN A 108 9.68 7.83 -12.76
CA ASN A 108 8.50 8.56 -13.17
C ASN A 108 7.62 8.90 -11.96
N ALA A 109 6.61 9.74 -12.15
CA ALA A 109 5.62 10.03 -11.12
C ALA A 109 4.95 8.71 -10.64
N PRO A 110 4.63 8.54 -9.35
CA PRO A 110 4.27 7.24 -8.77
C PRO A 110 3.19 6.44 -9.52
N LEU A 111 2.06 7.06 -9.85
CA LEU A 111 0.96 6.36 -10.56
C LEU A 111 1.33 6.08 -12.02
N LYS A 112 2.06 7.00 -12.66
CA LYS A 112 2.52 6.82 -14.03
C LYS A 112 3.55 5.71 -14.14
N TRP A 113 4.48 5.63 -13.18
CA TRP A 113 5.39 4.51 -13.04
C TRP A 113 4.62 3.19 -12.92
N TYR A 114 3.62 3.14 -12.04
CA TYR A 114 2.83 1.93 -11.83
C TYR A 114 2.09 1.47 -13.10
N GLN A 115 1.53 2.40 -13.88
CA GLN A 115 0.73 2.09 -15.07
C GLN A 115 1.60 1.80 -16.31
N ASP A 116 2.66 2.58 -16.53
CA ASP A 116 3.38 2.62 -17.80
C ASP A 116 4.74 1.94 -17.75
N ASP A 117 5.43 1.96 -16.59
CA ASP A 117 6.85 1.59 -16.48
C ASP A 117 7.07 0.30 -15.67
N ALA A 118 6.24 0.05 -14.65
CA ALA A 118 6.40 -1.06 -13.73
C ALA A 118 6.07 -2.40 -14.40
N ALA A 119 6.94 -3.39 -14.23
CA ALA A 119 6.64 -4.75 -14.62
C ALA A 119 5.46 -5.30 -13.81
N ILE A 120 4.77 -6.31 -14.34
CA ILE A 120 3.59 -6.94 -13.70
C ILE A 120 3.89 -7.33 -12.24
N ILE A 121 5.09 -7.85 -11.98
CA ILE A 121 5.52 -8.25 -10.64
C ILE A 121 5.74 -7.05 -9.71
N GLU A 122 6.27 -5.94 -10.21
CA GLU A 122 6.48 -4.71 -9.44
C GLU A 122 5.14 -4.04 -9.11
N GLN A 123 4.20 -4.09 -10.04
CA GLN A 123 2.82 -3.65 -9.80
C GLN A 123 2.18 -4.51 -8.71
N GLN A 124 2.36 -5.83 -8.75
CA GLN A 124 1.88 -6.73 -7.69
C GLN A 124 2.48 -6.38 -6.34
N TRP A 125 3.80 -6.19 -6.26
CA TRP A 125 4.46 -5.79 -5.01
C TRP A 125 3.93 -4.46 -4.46
N ALA A 126 3.65 -3.48 -5.32
CA ALA A 126 3.07 -2.21 -4.90
C ALA A 126 1.69 -2.42 -4.25
N ARG A 127 0.82 -3.25 -4.85
CA ARG A 127 -0.50 -3.57 -4.29
C ARG A 127 -0.41 -4.35 -2.99
N GLU A 128 0.50 -5.32 -2.90
CA GLU A 128 0.76 -6.10 -1.69
C GLU A 128 1.31 -5.22 -0.56
N ALA A 129 2.22 -4.28 -0.88
CA ALA A 129 2.73 -3.29 0.07
C ALA A 129 1.61 -2.39 0.60
N MET A 130 0.68 -1.96 -0.27
CA MET A 130 -0.51 -1.21 0.12
C MET A 130 -1.41 -2.01 1.06
N LEU A 131 -1.76 -3.25 0.71
CA LEU A 131 -2.55 -4.13 1.57
C LEU A 131 -1.88 -4.32 2.94
N LYS A 132 -0.57 -4.58 2.94
CA LYS A 132 0.21 -4.73 4.17
C LYS A 132 0.14 -3.48 5.04
N ALA A 133 0.34 -2.29 4.46
CA ALA A 133 0.25 -1.03 5.19
C ALA A 133 -1.12 -0.83 5.85
N ILE A 134 -2.19 -1.17 5.15
CA ILE A 134 -3.56 -1.09 5.67
C ILE A 134 -3.78 -2.04 6.84
N LEU A 135 -3.35 -3.31 6.68
CA LEU A 135 -3.49 -4.33 7.73
C LEU A 135 -2.66 -3.95 8.97
N THR A 136 -1.43 -3.47 8.79
CA THR A 136 -0.58 -2.98 9.89
C THR A 136 -1.25 -1.83 10.62
N GLN A 137 -1.74 -0.82 9.90
CA GLN A 137 -2.43 0.32 10.51
C GLN A 137 -3.66 -0.14 11.32
N LEU A 138 -4.42 -1.12 10.83
CA LEU A 138 -5.60 -1.64 11.52
C LEU A 138 -5.25 -2.27 12.87
N VAL A 139 -4.21 -3.12 12.89
CA VAL A 139 -3.72 -3.78 14.11
C VAL A 139 -3.15 -2.78 15.10
N GLU A 140 -2.32 -1.85 14.64
CA GLU A 140 -1.69 -0.84 15.49
C GLU A 140 -2.73 0.11 16.12
N THR A 141 -3.77 0.48 15.37
CA THR A 141 -4.83 1.37 15.88
C THR A 141 -5.67 0.68 16.96
N GLU A 142 -5.96 -0.61 16.83
CA GLU A 142 -6.69 -1.35 17.88
C GLU A 142 -5.82 -1.62 19.11
N ALA A 143 -4.54 -1.98 18.92
CA ALA A 143 -3.61 -2.16 20.03
C ALA A 143 -3.43 -0.87 20.84
N ALA A 144 -3.53 0.30 20.22
CA ALA A 144 -3.46 1.58 20.93
C ALA A 144 -4.74 1.90 21.73
N GLY A 145 -5.91 1.42 21.29
CA GLY A 145 -7.19 1.67 21.95
C GLY A 145 -7.51 0.75 23.12
N SER A 146 -6.73 -0.33 23.32
CA SER A 146 -6.93 -1.31 24.40
C SER A 146 -6.10 -1.04 25.66
N TYR A 147 -5.28 0.01 25.66
CA TYR A 147 -4.48 0.45 26.82
C TYR A 147 -4.99 1.75 27.47
N GLU A 148 -6.19 2.21 27.12
CA GLU A 148 -6.92 3.29 27.83
C GLU A 148 -8.11 2.71 28.62
#